data_AF-A0A3C1QUD1-F1
#
_entry.id   AF-A0A3C1QUD1-F1
#
_cell.length_a   1.000
_cell.length_b   1.000
_cell.length_c   1.000
_cell.angle_alpha   90.00
_cell.angle_beta   90.00
_cell.angle_gamma   90.00
#
_symmetry.space_group_name_H-M   'P 1'
#
loop_
_entity.id
_entity.type
_entity.pdbx_description
1 polymer ?
#
loop_
_entity_poly.entity_id
_entity_poly.type
_entity_poly.pdbx_seq_one_letter_code
_entity_poly.pdbx_strand_id
1 'polypeptide(L)'
;MSRFRGFECYRVDEDLELASGLAAGFIGVVAVHYSDAYRRLDSTGLTAESLGPGNHAVGVQDLRIQRGELQYDSFNSHGRSYGQDGCNWISWRRHLAESVRYHAFYLIRSASADPQADNPPVPKR
;
A
#
# COMPACT_ATOMS: atom_id res chain seq x y z
N MET A 1 -9.48 25.59 1.48
CA MET A 1 -8.55 24.84 0.60
C MET A 1 -8.19 23.53 1.29
N SER A 2 -8.05 22.41 0.58
CA SER A 2 -7.61 21.14 1.18
C SER A 2 -6.16 21.26 1.65
N ARG A 3 -5.81 20.64 2.79
CA ARG A 3 -4.45 20.65 3.36
C ARG A 3 -3.43 19.99 2.42
N PHE A 4 -3.86 18.96 1.69
CA PHE A 4 -3.04 18.25 0.71
C PHE A 4 -3.74 18.22 -0.65
N ARG A 5 -2.97 18.21 -1.74
CA ARG A 5 -3.45 18.05 -3.11
C ARG A 5 -2.52 17.12 -3.89
N GLY A 6 -3.05 16.04 -4.45
CA GLY A 6 -2.34 15.21 -5.43
C GLY A 6 -2.37 15.85 -6.82
N PHE A 7 -1.30 15.69 -7.59
CA PHE A 7 -1.19 16.21 -8.96
C PHE A 7 -1.20 15.09 -10.00
N GLU A 8 -0.50 13.98 -9.71
CA GLU A 8 -0.43 12.79 -10.57
C GLU A 8 -1.03 11.60 -9.83
N CYS A 9 -2.35 11.43 -9.99
CA CYS A 9 -3.14 10.39 -9.36
C CYS A 9 -3.81 9.51 -10.42
N TYR A 10 -3.52 8.21 -10.41
CA TYR A 10 -4.12 7.24 -11.32
C TYR A 10 -4.87 6.18 -10.54
N ARG A 11 -6.09 5.86 -10.96
CA ARG A 11 -6.85 4.76 -10.38
C ARG A 11 -6.20 3.43 -10.78
N VAL A 12 -6.25 2.47 -9.86
CA VAL A 12 -5.84 1.09 -10.08
C VAL A 12 -7.06 0.20 -9.96
N ASP A 13 -7.30 -0.61 -10.98
CA ASP A 13 -8.35 -1.62 -11.03
C ASP A 13 -7.76 -3.04 -11.18
N GLU A 14 -6.51 -3.17 -11.66
CA GLU A 14 -5.84 -4.46 -11.89
C GLU A 14 -4.44 -4.59 -11.27
N ASP A 15 -4.00 -5.85 -11.08
CA ASP A 15 -2.73 -6.22 -10.45
C ASP A 15 -1.51 -5.59 -11.16
N LEU A 16 -1.48 -5.69 -12.49
CA LEU A 16 -0.37 -5.18 -13.30
C LEU A 16 -0.32 -3.64 -13.36
N GLU A 17 -1.44 -2.96 -13.16
CA GLU A 17 -1.47 -1.50 -13.05
C GLU A 17 -0.77 -1.05 -11.78
N LEU A 18 -1.07 -1.70 -10.64
CA LEU A 18 -0.39 -1.42 -9.37
C LEU A 18 1.12 -1.69 -9.49
N ALA A 19 1.49 -2.86 -10.01
CA ALA A 19 2.88 -3.26 -10.16
C ALA A 19 3.68 -2.31 -11.06
N SER A 20 3.14 -1.92 -12.21
CA SER A 20 3.80 -1.01 -13.14
C SER A 20 3.93 0.41 -12.57
N GLY A 21 2.93 0.89 -11.83
CA GLY A 21 3.00 2.16 -11.14
C GLY A 21 4.10 2.21 -10.07
N LEU A 22 4.14 1.18 -9.21
CA LEU A 22 5.18 1.06 -8.18
C LEU A 22 6.57 0.96 -8.80
N ALA A 23 6.73 0.15 -9.86
CA ALA A 23 7.99 0.03 -10.59
C ALA A 23 8.43 1.36 -11.24
N ALA A 24 7.48 2.23 -11.59
CA ALA A 24 7.77 3.56 -12.10
C ALA A 24 8.07 4.60 -11.01
N GLY A 25 8.01 4.24 -9.72
CA GLY A 25 8.29 5.13 -8.59
C GLY A 25 7.09 5.92 -8.07
N PHE A 26 5.87 5.45 -8.34
CA PHE A 26 4.68 5.95 -7.63
C PHE A 26 4.57 5.30 -6.24
N ILE A 27 3.78 5.90 -5.35
CA ILE A 27 3.30 5.28 -4.11
C ILE A 27 1.83 4.91 -4.31
N GLY A 28 1.45 3.70 -3.92
CA GLY A 28 0.06 3.25 -3.96
C GLY A 28 -0.67 3.49 -2.63
N VAL A 29 -1.97 3.74 -2.70
CA VAL A 29 -2.90 3.69 -1.58
C VAL A 29 -3.97 2.67 -1.94
N VAL A 30 -4.09 1.63 -1.13
CA VAL A 30 -4.98 0.48 -1.37
C VAL A 30 -5.82 0.20 -0.13
N ALA A 31 -6.96 -0.46 -0.32
CA ALA A 31 -7.76 -0.98 0.78
C ALA A 31 -7.53 -2.48 0.97
N VAL A 32 -7.42 -2.90 2.21
CA VAL A 32 -7.27 -4.31 2.62
C VAL A 32 -8.40 -4.68 3.58
N HIS A 33 -8.73 -5.97 3.63
CA HIS A 33 -9.59 -6.48 4.69
C HIS A 33 -8.74 -6.86 5.90
N TYR A 34 -8.67 -5.97 6.88
CA TYR A 34 -7.91 -6.14 8.10
C TYR A 34 -8.69 -7.02 9.08
N SER A 35 -8.31 -8.30 9.13
CA SER A 35 -8.82 -9.31 10.07
C SER A 35 -7.70 -9.80 11.01
N ASP A 36 -8.03 -10.69 11.96
CA ASP A 36 -7.00 -11.35 12.77
C ASP A 36 -6.01 -12.19 11.95
N ALA A 37 -6.42 -12.66 10.76
CA ALA A 37 -5.51 -13.32 9.83
C ALA A 37 -4.50 -12.33 9.23
N TYR A 38 -4.96 -11.14 8.86
CA TYR A 38 -4.12 -10.09 8.29
C TYR A 38 -2.97 -9.66 9.22
N ARG A 39 -3.11 -9.88 10.53
CA ARG A 39 -2.08 -9.55 11.52
C ARG A 39 -0.94 -10.56 11.59
N ARG A 40 -1.06 -11.72 10.96
CA ARG A 40 -0.07 -12.80 11.02
C ARG A 40 0.79 -12.78 9.77
N LEU A 41 2.11 -12.84 9.98
CA LEU A 41 3.10 -12.91 8.91
C LEU A 41 3.67 -14.33 8.84
N ASP A 42 3.97 -14.79 7.63
CA ASP A 42 4.79 -15.97 7.43
C ASP A 42 6.29 -15.62 7.53
N SER A 43 7.16 -16.63 7.37
CA SER A 43 8.62 -16.47 7.44
C SER A 43 9.22 -15.59 6.35
N THR A 44 8.45 -15.22 5.32
CA THR A 44 8.86 -14.31 4.25
C THR A 44 8.37 -12.89 4.45
N GLY A 45 7.64 -12.64 5.55
CA GLY A 45 6.98 -11.36 5.81
C GLY A 45 5.69 -11.16 5.01
N LEU A 46 5.18 -12.20 4.34
CA LEU A 46 3.88 -12.16 3.66
C LEU A 46 2.77 -12.36 4.67
N THR A 47 1.80 -11.47 4.63
CA THR A 47 0.60 -11.56 5.45
C THR A 47 -0.25 -12.77 5.07
N ALA A 48 -0.81 -13.44 6.08
CA ALA A 48 -1.77 -14.52 5.87
C ALA A 48 -3.04 -14.00 5.18
N GLU A 49 -3.61 -14.84 4.32
CA GLU A 49 -4.74 -14.47 3.47
C GLU A 49 -5.90 -13.88 4.28
N SER A 50 -6.41 -12.74 3.80
CA SER A 50 -7.54 -12.04 4.39
C SER A 50 -8.30 -11.31 3.28
N LEU A 51 -9.22 -12.06 2.67
CA LEU A 51 -10.06 -11.58 1.58
C LEU A 51 -11.41 -11.10 2.13
N GLY A 52 -11.79 -9.89 1.73
CA GLY A 52 -13.08 -9.31 2.07
C GLY A 52 -13.24 -7.93 1.46
N PRO A 53 -14.36 -7.23 1.72
CA PRO A 53 -14.69 -5.98 1.06
C PRO A 53 -13.72 -4.82 1.29
N GLY A 54 -12.73 -4.98 2.18
CA GLY A 54 -11.86 -3.91 2.61
C GLY A 54 -12.48 -3.07 3.73
N ASN A 55 -11.76 -2.91 4.83
CA ASN A 55 -12.15 -2.07 5.98
C ASN A 55 -11.01 -1.18 6.49
N HIS A 56 -9.85 -1.21 5.83
CA HIS A 56 -8.67 -0.47 6.22
C HIS A 56 -7.87 -0.03 4.99
N ALA A 57 -7.34 1.19 5.02
CA ALA A 57 -6.48 1.70 3.96
C ALA A 57 -5.01 1.63 4.40
N VAL A 58 -4.14 1.20 3.49
CA VAL A 58 -2.70 1.11 3.68
C VAL A 58 -1.99 1.73 2.49
N GLY A 59 -0.74 2.14 2.68
CA GLY A 59 0.12 2.53 1.58
C GLY A 59 0.93 1.35 1.07
N VAL A 60 1.30 1.36 -0.20
CA VAL A 60 2.25 0.41 -0.80
C VAL A 60 3.35 1.18 -1.52
N GLN A 61 4.60 0.80 -1.30
CA GLN A 61 5.76 1.59 -1.71
C GLN A 61 6.75 0.87 -2.61
N ASP A 62 6.70 -0.46 -2.65
CA ASP A 62 7.61 -1.28 -3.44
C ASP A 62 6.92 -2.58 -3.87
N LEU A 63 7.55 -3.31 -4.79
CA LEU A 63 7.11 -4.63 -5.22
C LEU A 63 8.27 -5.63 -5.26
N ARG A 64 7.92 -6.91 -5.13
CA ARG A 64 8.83 -8.03 -5.41
C ARG A 64 8.07 -9.14 -6.12
N ILE A 65 8.83 -9.98 -6.81
CA ILE A 65 8.32 -11.27 -7.28
C ILE A 65 8.88 -12.34 -6.35
N GLN A 66 8.00 -13.06 -5.65
CA GLN A 66 8.41 -14.17 -4.80
C GLN A 66 7.53 -15.39 -5.05
N ARG A 67 8.18 -16.53 -5.34
CA ARG A 67 7.50 -17.79 -5.71
C ARG A 67 6.49 -17.63 -6.85
N GLY A 68 6.81 -16.75 -7.82
CA GLY A 68 5.96 -16.49 -8.99
C GLY A 68 4.76 -15.59 -8.73
N GLU A 69 4.61 -15.02 -7.53
CA GLU A 69 3.53 -14.10 -7.17
C GLU A 69 4.09 -12.68 -7.00
N LEU A 70 3.40 -11.68 -7.56
CA LEU A 70 3.65 -10.27 -7.25
C LEU A 70 3.24 -9.99 -5.81
N GLN A 71 4.15 -9.38 -5.07
CA GLN A 71 3.93 -8.96 -3.69
C GLN A 71 4.30 -7.50 -3.54
N TYR A 72 3.55 -6.80 -2.70
CA TYR A 72 3.64 -5.36 -2.50
C TYR A 72 4.05 -5.07 -1.06
N ASP A 73 5.06 -4.22 -0.89
CA ASP A 73 5.49 -3.78 0.43
C ASP A 73 4.51 -2.72 0.93
N SER A 74 3.69 -3.11 1.89
CA SER A 74 2.66 -2.29 2.50
C SER A 74 3.17 -1.69 3.80
N PHE A 75 3.06 -0.37 3.95
CA PHE A 75 3.29 0.33 5.22
C PHE A 75 1.95 0.70 5.86
N ASN A 76 1.88 0.59 7.19
CA ASN A 76 0.65 0.87 7.93
C ASN A 76 0.78 1.98 8.97
N SER A 77 -0.35 2.34 9.56
CA SER A 77 -0.46 3.38 10.58
C SER A 77 -0.51 2.83 12.02
N HIS A 78 -0.03 1.60 12.28
CA HIS A 78 -0.02 0.98 13.61
C HIS A 78 1.34 1.08 14.32
N GLY A 79 2.25 1.89 13.77
CA GLY A 79 3.59 2.09 14.32
C GLY A 79 4.59 0.99 13.95
N ARG A 80 5.86 1.24 14.29
CA ARG A 80 7.00 0.41 13.86
C ARG A 80 7.02 -1.02 14.44
N SER A 81 6.29 -1.25 15.52
CA SER A 81 6.17 -2.58 16.13
C SER A 81 5.23 -3.51 15.36
N TYR A 82 4.45 -2.99 14.42
CA TYR A 82 3.65 -3.83 13.55
C TYR A 82 4.54 -4.50 12.50
N GLY A 83 4.31 -5.80 12.31
CA GLY A 83 4.98 -6.59 11.28
C GLY A 83 6.48 -6.45 11.25
N GLN A 84 7.03 -6.08 10.10
CA GLN A 84 8.46 -5.87 9.88
C GLN A 84 8.73 -4.36 9.81
N ASP A 85 9.02 -3.75 10.95
CA ASP A 85 9.29 -2.30 11.07
C ASP A 85 8.14 -1.39 10.57
N GLY A 86 6.90 -1.76 10.88
CA GLY A 86 5.69 -1.06 10.44
C GLY A 86 5.18 -1.52 9.06
N CYS A 87 5.88 -2.44 8.41
CA CYS A 87 5.58 -2.91 7.07
C CYS A 87 5.21 -4.39 7.02
N ASN A 88 4.62 -4.81 5.91
CA ASN A 88 4.27 -6.20 5.61
C ASN A 88 4.16 -6.41 4.10
N TRP A 89 4.42 -7.61 3.63
CA TRP A 89 4.14 -7.96 2.25
C TRP A 89 2.68 -8.40 2.10
N ILE A 90 2.01 -7.87 1.09
CA ILE A 90 0.69 -8.31 0.64
C ILE A 90 0.75 -8.75 -0.81
N SER A 91 -0.31 -9.38 -1.31
CA SER A 91 -0.41 -9.79 -2.71
C SER A 91 -1.81 -9.56 -3.22
N TRP A 92 -1.94 -9.43 -4.54
CA TRP A 92 -3.24 -9.15 -5.15
C TRP A 92 -4.27 -10.21 -4.84
N ARG A 93 -3.93 -11.46 -5.16
CA ARG A 93 -4.81 -12.62 -4.99
C ARG A 93 -5.30 -12.81 -3.56
N ARG A 94 -4.47 -12.49 -2.55
CA ARG A 94 -4.77 -12.79 -1.14
C ARG A 94 -5.39 -11.63 -0.36
N HIS A 95 -5.30 -10.40 -0.89
CA HIS A 95 -5.62 -9.21 -0.10
C HIS A 95 -6.38 -8.12 -0.89
N LEU A 96 -6.14 -7.98 -2.20
CA LEU A 96 -6.58 -6.82 -2.97
C LEU A 96 -7.68 -7.14 -3.98
N ALA A 97 -7.72 -8.38 -4.48
CA ALA A 97 -8.64 -8.80 -5.55
C ALA A 97 -10.12 -8.60 -5.19
N GLU A 98 -10.48 -8.72 -3.91
CA GLU A 98 -11.86 -8.47 -3.46
C GLU A 98 -12.09 -7.00 -3.10
N SER A 99 -11.18 -6.38 -2.35
CA SER A 99 -11.38 -5.02 -1.84
C SER A 99 -11.38 -3.95 -2.94
N VAL A 100 -10.66 -4.16 -4.05
CA VAL A 100 -10.65 -3.23 -5.21
C VAL A 100 -12.04 -3.06 -5.83
N ARG A 101 -12.93 -4.06 -5.65
CA ARG A 101 -14.31 -4.03 -6.16
C ARG A 101 -15.20 -3.06 -5.37
N TYR A 102 -14.79 -2.67 -4.16
CA TYR A 102 -15.55 -1.81 -3.25
C TYR A 102 -14.87 -0.46 -3.00
N HIS A 103 -13.54 -0.40 -3.12
CA HIS A 103 -12.74 0.80 -2.85
C HIS A 103 -11.86 1.13 -4.04
N ALA A 104 -11.80 2.42 -4.38
CA ALA A 104 -10.87 2.89 -5.40
C ALA A 104 -9.44 2.91 -4.85
N PHE A 105 -8.53 2.25 -5.56
CA PHE A 105 -7.10 2.33 -5.27
C PHE A 105 -6.46 3.40 -6.13
N TYR A 106 -5.38 4.00 -5.63
CA TYR A 106 -4.69 5.08 -6.34
C TYR A 106 -3.18 4.92 -6.30
N LEU A 107 -2.54 5.20 -7.42
CA LEU A 107 -1.11 5.48 -7.54
C LEU A 107 -0.92 6.99 -7.52
N ILE A 108 0.00 7.48 -6.69
CA ILE A 108 0.30 8.90 -6.49
C ILE A 108 1.80 9.12 -6.63
N ARG A 109 2.21 9.99 -7.56
CA ARG A 109 3.63 10.34 -7.77
C ARG A 109 4.00 11.68 -7.12
N SER A 110 3.07 12.62 -7.10
CA SER A 110 3.34 13.98 -6.64
C SER A 110 2.14 14.56 -5.90
N ALA A 111 2.45 15.26 -4.80
CA ALA A 111 1.50 15.96 -3.97
C ALA A 111 2.07 17.29 -3.48
N SER A 112 1.21 18.21 -3.05
CA SER A 112 1.61 19.47 -2.43
C SER A 112 2.28 19.22 -1.07
N ALA A 113 3.25 20.06 -0.71
CA ALA A 113 3.77 20.12 0.65
C ALA A 113 2.66 20.45 1.66
N ASP A 114 2.79 19.96 2.89
CA ASP A 114 1.91 20.37 3.97
C ASP A 114 2.03 21.88 4.21
N PRO A 115 0.94 22.66 4.09
CA PRO A 115 0.96 24.10 4.39
C PRO A 115 1.26 24.39 5.86
N GLN A 116 1.15 23.41 6.75
CA GLN A 116 1.51 23.53 8.17
C GLN A 116 2.99 23.21 8.46
N ALA A 117 3.79 22.93 7.42
CA ALA A 117 5.21 22.59 7.51
C ALA A 117 5.54 21.32 8.33
N ASP A 118 4.55 20.47 8.60
CA ASP A 118 4.71 19.15 9.23
C ASP A 118 5.09 18.07 8.20
N ASN A 119 6.04 18.40 7.32
CA ASN A 119 6.56 17.45 6.34
C ASN A 119 7.75 16.69 6.96
N PRO A 120 7.92 15.38 6.67
CA PRO A 120 9.12 14.66 7.08
C PRO A 120 10.38 15.35 6.53
N PRO A 121 11.49 15.32 7.28
CA PRO A 121 12.72 15.98 6.87
C PRO A 121 13.23 15.38 5.55
N VAL A 122 13.71 16.24 4.65
CA VAL A 122 14.35 15.80 3.40
C VAL A 122 15.58 14.98 3.75
N PRO A 123 15.70 13.73 3.26
CA PRO A 123 16.90 12.92 3.49
C PRO A 123 18.15 13.65 3.01
N LYS A 124 19.19 13.69 3.84
CA LYS A 124 20.49 14.23 3.42
C LYS A 124 21.08 13.29 2.37
N ARG A 125 21.47 13.84 1.22
CA ARG A 125 22.18 13.10 0.16
C ARG A 125 23.61 12.79 0.58
#